data_AF-A0A3S5BS97-F1
#
_entry.id   AF-A0A3S5BS97-F1
#
_cell.length_a   1.000
_cell.length_b   1.000
_cell.length_c   1.000
_cell.angle_alpha   90.00
_cell.angle_beta   90.00
_cell.angle_gamma   90.00
#
_symmetry.space_group_name_H-M   'P 1'
#
loop_
_entity.id
_entity.type
_entity.pdbx_description
1 polymer ?
#
loop_
_entity_poly.entity_id
_entity_poly.type
_entity_poly.pdbx_seq_one_letter_code
_entity_poly.pdbx_strand_id
1 'polypeptide(L)'
;MLQPKYTYVILVPIYFYRFLIQKIKAEAASVLPPGYKLSHCLAEGGIGRVFLVVNPTTKDCLAAKVVYIYGKIGSPLHHNAISSSKATPQGYPCLASRAAQIRADLKQEAEIQRRLKHHNIAAAYGIRNTPSFSIMFMELITCGELFDRIPVGIGLHIQQMFMYYVQ
;
A
#
# COMPACT_ATOMS: atom_id res chain seq x y z
N MET A 1 -7.52 27.57 35.46
CA MET A 1 -8.08 26.52 34.58
C MET A 1 -7.51 26.70 33.17
N LEU A 2 -6.48 25.93 32.79
CA LEU A 2 -5.99 25.89 31.40
C LEU A 2 -6.87 24.91 30.60
N GLN A 3 -7.60 25.43 29.61
CA GLN A 3 -8.32 24.62 28.62
C GLN A 3 -7.30 23.97 27.64
N PRO A 4 -7.43 22.68 27.30
CA PRO A 4 -6.48 22.00 26.44
C PRO A 4 -6.74 22.32 24.96
N LYS A 5 -6.06 23.34 24.43
CA LYS A 5 -6.15 23.72 23.00
C LYS A 5 -5.45 22.75 22.03
N TYR A 6 -4.64 21.81 22.54
CA TYR A 6 -3.85 20.89 21.70
C TYR A 6 -4.54 19.56 21.40
N THR A 7 -5.61 19.22 22.11
CA THR A 7 -6.30 17.93 21.94
C THR A 7 -7.02 17.83 20.59
N TYR A 8 -7.59 18.92 20.08
CA TYR A 8 -8.34 18.91 18.82
C TYR A 8 -7.46 18.76 17.57
N VAL A 9 -6.23 19.29 17.59
CA VAL A 9 -5.35 19.31 16.39
C VAL A 9 -4.77 17.93 16.08
N ILE A 10 -4.54 17.09 17.09
CA ILE A 10 -4.01 15.72 16.92
C ILE A 10 -5.13 14.72 16.66
N LEU A 11 -6.33 14.96 17.22
CA LEU A 11 -7.48 14.08 17.03
C LEU A 11 -8.00 14.04 15.60
N VAL A 12 -8.07 15.17 14.90
CA VAL A 12 -8.57 15.24 13.52
C VAL A 12 -7.76 14.35 12.56
N PRO A 13 -6.40 14.37 12.55
CA PRO A 13 -5.59 13.44 11.76
C PRO A 13 -5.85 11.97 12.11
N ILE A 14 -6.00 11.62 13.40
CA ILE A 14 -6.21 10.24 13.85
C ILE A 14 -7.58 9.72 13.40
N TYR A 15 -8.63 10.52 13.57
CA TYR A 15 -9.98 10.16 13.12
C TYR A 15 -10.06 10.01 11.61
N PHE A 16 -9.43 10.94 10.88
CA PHE A 16 -9.36 10.88 9.42
C PHE A 16 -8.62 9.62 8.95
N TYR A 17 -7.51 9.28 9.61
CA TYR A 17 -6.74 8.08 9.33
C TYR A 17 -7.53 6.79 9.58
N ARG A 18 -8.24 6.72 10.72
CA ARG A 18 -9.09 5.58 11.06
C ARG A 18 -10.25 5.42 10.07
N PHE A 19 -10.88 6.52 9.70
CA PHE A 19 -11.95 6.54 8.70
C PHE A 19 -11.46 6.06 7.33
N LEU A 20 -10.28 6.53 6.91
CA LEU A 20 -9.63 6.13 5.67
C LEU A 20 -9.35 4.62 5.64
N ILE A 21 -8.78 4.08 6.70
CA ILE A 21 -8.53 2.63 6.81
C ILE A 21 -9.84 1.84 6.75
N GLN A 22 -10.90 2.30 7.42
CA GLN A 22 -12.20 1.62 7.35
C GLN A 22 -12.80 1.61 5.94
N LYS A 23 -12.68 2.72 5.19
CA LYS A 23 -13.11 2.75 3.78
C LYS A 23 -12.35 1.76 2.91
N ILE A 24 -11.02 1.70 3.07
CA ILE A 24 -10.19 0.73 2.34
C ILE A 24 -10.62 -0.69 2.69
N LYS A 25 -10.81 -1.00 3.97
CA LYS A 25 -11.26 -2.33 4.42
C LYS A 25 -12.62 -2.72 3.82
N ALA A 26 -13.57 -1.80 3.82
CA ALA A 26 -14.91 -2.02 3.28
C ALA A 26 -14.87 -2.29 1.77
N GLU A 27 -14.13 -1.48 1.01
CA GLU A 27 -14.00 -1.67 -0.45
C GLU A 27 -13.20 -2.94 -0.79
N ALA A 28 -12.10 -3.19 -0.06
CA ALA A 28 -11.23 -4.35 -0.26
C ALA A 28 -11.95 -5.68 0.01
N ALA A 29 -12.94 -5.72 0.90
CA ALA A 29 -13.67 -6.94 1.24
C ALA A 29 -14.25 -7.67 0.01
N SER A 30 -14.58 -6.93 -1.06
CA SER A 30 -15.09 -7.49 -2.32
C SER A 30 -14.04 -8.22 -3.18
N VAL A 31 -12.74 -7.97 -2.94
CA VAL A 31 -11.64 -8.49 -3.76
C VAL A 31 -10.63 -9.35 -2.98
N LEU A 32 -10.83 -9.51 -1.66
CA LEU A 32 -10.02 -10.40 -0.84
C LEU A 32 -10.34 -11.87 -1.17
N PRO A 33 -9.35 -12.78 -1.01
CA PRO A 33 -9.63 -14.21 -1.08
C PRO A 33 -10.68 -14.64 -0.03
N PRO A 34 -11.48 -15.68 -0.30
CA PRO A 34 -12.51 -16.13 0.65
C PRO A 34 -11.95 -16.44 2.04
N GLY A 35 -12.61 -15.95 3.08
CA GLY A 35 -12.20 -16.13 4.48
C GLY A 35 -11.09 -15.19 4.95
N TYR A 36 -10.41 -14.47 4.04
CA TYR A 36 -9.37 -13.52 4.42
C TYR A 36 -9.94 -12.16 4.82
N LYS A 37 -9.24 -11.47 5.72
CA LYS A 37 -9.59 -10.13 6.22
C LYS A 37 -8.38 -9.21 6.16
N LEU A 38 -8.61 -7.97 5.73
CA LEU A 38 -7.60 -6.91 5.77
C LEU A 38 -7.45 -6.42 7.22
N SER A 39 -6.25 -6.55 7.78
CA SER A 39 -5.91 -6.28 9.18
C SER A 39 -5.26 -4.89 9.33
N HIS A 40 -4.11 -4.77 9.98
CA HIS A 40 -3.41 -3.51 10.21
C HIS A 40 -2.51 -3.10 9.04
N CYS A 41 -2.23 -1.80 8.94
CA CYS A 41 -1.25 -1.26 8.01
C CYS A 41 0.16 -1.63 8.51
N LEU A 42 0.95 -2.26 7.65
CA LEU A 42 2.34 -2.65 7.91
C LEU A 42 3.32 -1.56 7.51
N ALA A 43 3.04 -0.88 6.39
CA ALA A 43 3.90 0.16 5.85
C ALA A 43 3.11 1.21 5.05
N GLU A 44 3.59 2.44 5.03
CA GLU A 44 3.07 3.51 4.19
C GLU A 44 4.12 3.96 3.18
N GLY A 45 3.71 4.08 1.92
CA GLY A 45 4.55 4.62 0.85
C GLY A 45 3.92 5.85 0.22
N GLY A 46 4.66 6.51 -0.67
CA GLY A 46 4.17 7.70 -1.37
C GLY A 46 2.91 7.45 -2.20
N ILE A 47 2.78 6.25 -2.78
CA ILE A 47 1.70 5.88 -3.71
C ILE A 47 0.62 4.98 -3.09
N GLY A 48 0.78 4.56 -1.84
CA GLY A 48 -0.06 3.50 -1.28
C GLY A 48 0.31 3.06 0.12
N ARG A 49 -0.28 1.94 0.54
CA ARG A 49 -0.08 1.32 1.84
C ARG A 49 0.01 -0.18 1.70
N VAL A 50 0.76 -0.82 2.59
CA VAL A 50 0.82 -2.28 2.69
C VAL A 50 0.03 -2.71 3.92
N PHE A 51 -0.89 -3.65 3.77
CA PHE A 51 -1.67 -4.19 4.87
C PHE A 51 -1.37 -5.67 5.08
N LEU A 52 -1.45 -6.10 6.33
CA LEU A 52 -1.53 -7.52 6.66
C LEU A 52 -2.91 -8.04 6.25
N VAL A 53 -2.95 -9.17 5.56
CA VAL A 53 -4.18 -9.92 5.27
C VAL A 53 -4.11 -11.25 6.01
N VAL A 54 -5.16 -11.60 6.74
CA VAL A 54 -5.17 -12.80 7.58
C VAL A 54 -6.41 -13.63 7.29
N ASN A 55 -6.23 -14.94 7.12
CA ASN A 55 -7.31 -15.90 7.30
C ASN A 55 -7.40 -16.25 8.79
N PRO A 56 -8.45 -15.82 9.52
CA PRO A 56 -8.54 -16.02 10.96
C PRO A 56 -8.68 -17.50 11.36
N THR A 57 -9.13 -18.36 10.44
CA THR A 57 -9.33 -19.78 10.65
C THR A 57 -8.01 -20.55 10.48
N THR A 58 -7.35 -20.39 9.33
CA THR A 58 -6.10 -21.14 9.02
C THR A 58 -4.86 -20.49 9.61
N LYS A 59 -4.93 -19.21 10.00
CA LYS A 59 -3.81 -18.34 10.37
C LYS A 59 -2.86 -18.00 9.21
N ASP A 60 -3.23 -18.35 7.99
CA ASP A 60 -2.47 -17.95 6.81
C ASP A 60 -2.47 -16.43 6.67
N CYS A 61 -1.30 -15.89 6.36
CA CYS A 61 -1.07 -14.46 6.30
C CYS A 61 -0.43 -14.06 4.96
N LEU A 62 -0.83 -12.90 4.44
CA LEU A 62 -0.31 -12.32 3.20
C LEU A 62 -0.05 -10.82 3.41
N ALA A 63 0.77 -10.23 2.57
CA ALA A 63 0.87 -8.78 2.42
C ALA A 63 -0.03 -8.31 1.27
N ALA A 64 -0.71 -7.17 1.45
CA ALA A 64 -1.52 -6.52 0.42
C ALA A 64 -1.03 -5.09 0.18
N LYS A 65 -0.36 -4.85 -0.94
CA LYS A 65 0.04 -3.52 -1.41
C LYS A 65 -1.17 -2.85 -2.07
N VAL A 66 -1.75 -1.88 -1.40
CA VAL A 66 -2.90 -1.07 -1.83
C VAL A 66 -2.39 0.23 -2.44
N VAL A 67 -2.63 0.43 -3.74
CA VAL A 67 -2.16 1.60 -4.49
C VAL A 67 -3.34 2.38 -5.04
N TYR A 68 -3.40 3.67 -4.72
CA TYR A 68 -4.49 4.54 -5.15
C TYR A 68 -4.34 4.95 -6.62
N ILE A 69 -5.38 4.76 -7.42
CA ILE A 69 -5.31 5.00 -8.88
C ILE A 69 -5.72 6.44 -9.27
N TYR A 70 -6.44 7.14 -8.38
CA TYR A 70 -6.88 8.52 -8.57
C TYR A 70 -6.18 9.53 -7.65
N GLY A 71 -5.12 9.11 -6.97
CA GLY A 71 -4.39 9.91 -5.97
C GLY A 71 -4.82 9.61 -4.52
N LYS A 72 -4.06 10.15 -3.56
CA LYS A 72 -4.26 9.89 -2.11
C LYS A 72 -5.67 10.33 -1.70
N ILE A 73 -6.41 9.46 -0.99
CA ILE A 73 -7.74 9.80 -0.45
C ILE A 73 -7.59 11.03 0.47
N GLY A 74 -8.32 12.10 0.14
CA GLY A 74 -8.21 13.41 0.80
C GLY A 74 -7.42 14.48 0.02
N SER A 75 -6.80 14.13 -1.11
CA SER A 75 -6.22 15.11 -2.03
C SER A 75 -7.31 15.80 -2.87
N PRO A 76 -7.13 17.07 -3.31
CA PRO A 76 -8.10 17.80 -4.15
C PRO A 76 -8.51 17.06 -5.43
N LEU A 77 -7.63 16.17 -5.93
CA LEU A 77 -7.87 15.32 -7.10
C LEU A 77 -8.97 14.27 -6.86
N HIS A 78 -9.17 13.82 -5.62
CA HIS A 78 -10.21 12.84 -5.27
C HIS A 78 -11.62 13.46 -5.26
N HIS A 79 -11.75 14.75 -4.89
CA HIS A 79 -13.05 15.44 -4.86
C HIS A 79 -13.55 15.83 -6.26
N ASN A 80 -12.65 16.12 -7.21
CA ASN A 80 -13.02 16.50 -8.58
C ASN A 80 -13.22 15.32 -9.54
N ALA A 81 -12.82 14.11 -9.13
CA ALA A 81 -12.95 12.88 -9.93
C ALA A 81 -14.41 12.42 -10.11
N ILE A 82 -15.29 12.76 -9.15
CA ILE A 82 -16.70 12.36 -9.18
C ILE A 82 -17.52 13.32 -10.09
N SER A 83 -16.94 14.44 -10.52
CA SER A 83 -17.67 15.54 -11.18
C SER A 83 -17.15 15.98 -12.55
N SER A 84 -15.99 15.50 -13.04
CA SER A 84 -15.38 16.03 -14.27
C SER A 84 -15.15 14.97 -15.35
N SER A 85 -16.19 14.73 -16.15
CA SER A 85 -16.12 14.12 -17.48
C SER A 85 -15.68 15.11 -18.58
N LYS A 86 -15.16 16.30 -18.23
CA LYS A 86 -14.79 17.35 -19.20
C LYS A 86 -13.31 17.68 -19.16
N ALA A 87 -12.76 17.79 -20.36
CA ALA A 87 -11.37 18.01 -20.74
C ALA A 87 -10.57 18.93 -19.80
N THR A 88 -9.37 18.48 -19.45
CA THR A 88 -8.36 19.27 -18.72
C THR A 88 -7.51 20.07 -19.73
N PRO A 89 -7.00 21.27 -19.37
CA PRO A 89 -6.14 22.08 -20.24
C PRO A 89 -4.86 21.34 -20.65
N GLN A 90 -4.37 21.65 -21.85
CA GLN A 90 -3.23 21.02 -22.53
C GLN A 90 -2.02 20.79 -21.61
N GLY A 91 -1.63 19.51 -21.47
CA GLY A 91 -0.34 19.09 -20.87
C GLY A 91 -0.43 18.10 -19.72
N TYR A 92 -1.60 17.96 -19.06
CA TYR A 92 -1.77 17.00 -17.96
C TYR A 92 -2.63 15.80 -18.39
N PRO A 93 -2.18 14.55 -18.17
CA PRO A 93 -2.96 13.37 -18.51
C PRO A 93 -4.29 13.36 -17.73
N CYS A 94 -5.39 13.02 -18.41
CA CYS A 94 -6.70 12.94 -17.77
C CYS A 94 -6.70 11.89 -16.64
N LEU A 95 -7.51 12.08 -15.61
CA LEU A 95 -7.52 11.22 -14.42
C LEU A 95 -7.71 9.72 -14.74
N ALA A 96 -8.53 9.42 -15.76
CA ALA A 96 -8.73 8.08 -16.28
C ALA A 96 -7.47 7.50 -16.93
N SER A 97 -6.75 8.28 -17.74
CA SER A 97 -5.47 7.86 -18.34
C SER A 97 -4.40 7.59 -17.29
N ARG A 98 -4.34 8.40 -16.23
CA ARG A 98 -3.42 8.18 -15.11
C ARG A 98 -3.75 6.91 -14.33
N ALA A 99 -5.04 6.68 -14.04
CA ALA A 99 -5.47 5.45 -13.38
C ALA A 99 -5.19 4.20 -14.23
N ALA A 100 -5.38 4.29 -15.55
CA ALA A 100 -5.03 3.23 -16.49
C ALA A 100 -3.52 2.94 -16.48
N GLN A 101 -2.70 3.99 -16.50
CA GLN A 101 -1.24 3.85 -16.43
C GLN A 101 -0.80 3.19 -15.12
N ILE A 102 -1.29 3.67 -13.97
CA ILE A 102 -0.96 3.09 -12.65
C ILE A 102 -1.33 1.60 -12.61
N ARG A 103 -2.49 1.23 -13.16
CA ARG A 103 -2.90 -0.18 -13.25
C ARG A 103 -2.00 -0.99 -14.18
N ALA A 104 -1.56 -0.41 -15.29
CA ALA A 104 -0.62 -1.06 -16.22
C ALA A 104 0.74 -1.28 -15.56
N ASP A 105 1.27 -0.27 -14.87
CA ASP A 105 2.54 -0.34 -14.15
C ASP A 105 2.50 -1.40 -13.05
N LEU A 106 1.42 -1.44 -12.25
CA LEU A 106 1.25 -2.47 -11.23
C LEU A 106 1.13 -3.87 -11.86
N LYS A 107 0.38 -4.00 -12.96
CA LYS A 107 0.27 -5.28 -13.67
C LYS A 107 1.63 -5.75 -14.16
N GLN A 108 2.45 -4.84 -14.68
CA GLN A 108 3.82 -5.15 -15.09
C GLN A 108 4.68 -5.56 -13.89
N GLU A 109 4.63 -4.81 -12.78
CA GLU A 109 5.34 -5.14 -11.53
C GLU A 109 5.00 -6.55 -11.03
N ALA A 110 3.71 -6.88 -10.93
CA ALA A 110 3.28 -8.21 -10.49
C ALA A 110 3.66 -9.32 -11.47
N GLU A 111 3.61 -9.06 -12.78
CA GLU A 111 3.98 -10.07 -13.75
C GLU A 111 5.47 -10.39 -13.71
N ILE A 112 6.32 -9.38 -13.53
CA ILE A 112 7.76 -9.57 -13.34
C ILE A 112 8.00 -10.38 -12.07
N GLN A 113 7.46 -9.95 -10.92
CA GLN A 113 7.68 -10.63 -9.65
C GLN A 113 7.13 -12.07 -9.65
N ARG A 114 5.99 -12.32 -10.29
CA ARG A 114 5.41 -13.67 -10.41
C ARG A 114 6.28 -14.62 -11.22
N ARG A 115 7.06 -14.11 -12.18
CA ARG A 115 8.01 -14.88 -12.98
C ARG A 115 9.32 -15.14 -12.26
N LEU A 116 9.72 -14.26 -11.35
CA LEU A 116 10.91 -14.40 -10.53
C LEU A 116 10.65 -15.36 -9.36
N LYS A 117 10.83 -16.66 -9.58
CA LYS A 117 10.73 -17.68 -8.54
C LYS A 117 12.10 -17.90 -7.89
N HIS A 118 12.39 -17.13 -6.84
CA HIS A 118 13.64 -17.25 -6.09
C HIS A 118 13.40 -17.09 -4.60
N HIS A 119 14.18 -17.79 -3.77
CA HIS A 119 14.03 -17.76 -2.31
C HIS A 119 14.20 -16.34 -1.72
N ASN A 120 15.08 -15.54 -2.30
CA ASN A 120 15.38 -14.18 -1.81
C ASN A 120 14.54 -13.08 -2.49
N ILE A 121 13.49 -13.46 -3.23
CA ILE A 121 12.57 -12.52 -3.89
C ILE A 121 11.16 -12.84 -3.40
N ALA A 122 10.52 -11.87 -2.74
CA ALA A 122 9.17 -12.03 -2.24
C ALA A 122 8.19 -12.38 -3.39
N ALA A 123 7.40 -13.44 -3.19
CA ALA A 123 6.49 -13.90 -4.22
C ALA A 123 5.28 -12.95 -4.40
N ALA A 124 4.93 -12.67 -5.65
CA ALA A 124 3.67 -12.02 -6.01
C ALA A 124 2.61 -13.05 -6.42
N TYR A 125 1.47 -13.05 -5.75
CA TYR A 125 0.36 -13.98 -6.01
C TYR A 125 -0.63 -13.45 -7.04
N GLY A 126 -0.80 -12.13 -7.11
CA GLY A 126 -1.60 -11.49 -8.15
C GLY A 126 -2.15 -10.14 -7.76
N ILE A 127 -2.89 -9.54 -8.71
CA ILE A 127 -3.50 -8.22 -8.56
C ILE A 127 -5.02 -8.33 -8.68
N ARG A 128 -5.72 -7.49 -7.92
CA ARG A 128 -7.16 -7.24 -8.06
C ARG A 128 -7.42 -5.74 -8.09
N ASN A 129 -8.39 -5.33 -8.88
CA ASN A 129 -8.76 -3.92 -9.04
C ASN A 129 -10.04 -3.63 -8.28
N THR A 130 -10.08 -2.48 -7.62
CA THR A 130 -11.31 -1.89 -7.09
C THR A 130 -11.59 -0.58 -7.84
N PRO A 131 -12.76 0.05 -7.61
CA PRO A 131 -13.05 1.37 -8.18
C PRO A 131 -12.02 2.43 -7.77
N SER A 132 -11.57 2.45 -6.51
CA SER A 132 -10.73 3.53 -5.96
C SER A 132 -9.23 3.21 -5.94
N PHE A 133 -8.86 1.93 -5.95
CA PHE A 133 -7.46 1.49 -5.83
C PHE A 133 -7.21 0.15 -6.52
N SER A 134 -5.97 -0.31 -6.51
CA SER A 134 -5.57 -1.65 -6.93
C SER A 134 -4.81 -2.32 -5.81
N ILE A 135 -5.06 -3.61 -5.59
CA ILE A 135 -4.43 -4.41 -4.55
C ILE A 135 -3.54 -5.46 -5.21
N MET A 136 -2.28 -5.53 -4.79
CA MET A 136 -1.36 -6.59 -5.12
C MET A 136 -1.12 -7.48 -3.89
N PHE A 137 -1.38 -8.76 -4.02
CA PHE A 137 -1.17 -9.76 -2.98
C PHE A 137 0.22 -10.38 -3.11
N MET A 138 0.96 -10.40 -2.01
CA MET A 138 2.35 -10.82 -1.96
C MET A 138 2.61 -11.66 -0.72
N GLU A 139 3.74 -12.35 -0.72
CA GLU A 139 4.31 -12.98 0.46
C GLU A 139 4.50 -11.97 1.60
N LEU A 140 4.20 -12.40 2.82
CA LEU A 140 4.42 -11.58 4.01
C LEU A 140 5.86 -11.75 4.50
N ILE A 141 6.64 -10.68 4.46
CA ILE A 141 7.96 -10.62 5.08
C ILE A 141 7.83 -9.92 6.44
N THR A 142 8.07 -10.66 7.52
CA THR A 142 7.84 -10.16 8.90
C THR A 142 9.02 -9.42 9.50
N CYS A 143 10.16 -9.43 8.81
CA CYS A 143 11.45 -9.05 9.37
C CYS A 143 11.80 -7.55 9.25
N GLY A 144 10.88 -6.73 8.75
CA GLY A 144 11.13 -5.30 8.50
C GLY A 144 12.12 -5.06 7.36
N GLU A 145 12.52 -3.80 7.20
CA GLU A 145 13.47 -3.40 6.16
C GLU A 145 14.92 -3.58 6.65
N LEU A 146 15.84 -3.77 5.70
CA LEU A 146 17.27 -3.83 6.02
C LEU A 146 17.75 -2.51 6.61
N PHE A 147 17.23 -1.37 6.13
CA PHE A 147 17.65 -0.04 6.58
C PHE A 147 17.41 0.19 8.08
N ASP A 148 16.34 -0.38 8.65
CA ASP A 148 16.07 -0.30 10.09
C ASP A 148 17.11 -1.07 10.93
N ARG A 149 17.82 -2.02 10.30
CA ARG A 149 18.83 -2.86 10.95
C ARG A 149 20.23 -2.29 10.86
N ILE A 150 20.45 -1.29 9.99
CA ILE A 150 21.77 -0.66 9.81
C ILE A 150 21.85 0.56 10.71
N PRO A 151 22.70 0.55 11.76
CA PRO A 151 22.85 1.73 12.60
C PRO A 151 23.45 2.90 11.81
N VAL A 152 22.77 4.05 11.88
CA VAL A 152 23.17 5.27 11.17
C VAL A 152 24.56 5.71 11.65
N GLY A 153 25.44 5.99 10.70
CA GLY A 153 26.81 6.46 10.98
C GLY A 153 27.79 5.36 11.44
N ILE A 154 27.34 4.10 11.54
CA ILE A 154 28.20 2.97 11.92
C ILE A 154 28.23 1.91 10.81
N GLY A 155 27.08 1.56 10.25
CA GLY A 155 26.98 0.48 9.26
C GLY A 155 26.88 -0.91 9.89
N LEU A 156 26.91 -1.96 9.05
CA LEU A 156 26.88 -3.35 9.48
C LEU A 156 28.29 -3.89 9.72
N HIS A 157 28.43 -4.85 10.64
CA HIS A 157 29.66 -5.61 10.76
C HIS A 157 29.93 -6.41 9.47
N ILE A 158 31.20 -6.55 9.06
CA ILE A 158 31.57 -7.15 7.77
C ILE A 158 30.99 -8.56 7.57
N GLN A 159 30.91 -9.37 8.63
CA GLN A 159 30.30 -10.71 8.55
C GLN A 159 28.80 -10.65 8.25
N GLN A 160 28.08 -9.67 8.82
CA GLN A 160 26.66 -9.48 8.53
C GLN A 160 26.47 -8.96 7.10
N MET A 161 27.37 -8.09 6.62
CA MET A 161 27.38 -7.65 5.23
C MET A 161 27.50 -8.85 4.28
N PHE A 162 28.45 -9.77 4.51
CA PHE A 162 28.58 -10.96 3.67
C PHE A 162 27.30 -11.79 3.60
N MET A 163 26.57 -11.95 4.71
CA MET A 163 25.30 -12.68 4.70
C MET A 163 24.25 -12.06 3.78
N TYR A 164 24.20 -10.72 3.66
CA TYR A 164 23.24 -10.03 2.80
C TYR A 164 23.67 -9.95 1.33
N TYR A 165 24.98 -9.94 1.04
CA TYR A 165 25.51 -9.75 -0.32
C TYR A 165 25.86 -11.05 -1.07
N VAL A 166 26.04 -12.18 -0.37
CA VAL A 166 26.48 -13.45 -0.97
C VAL A 166 25.30 -14.29 -1.51
N GLN A 167 24.15 -13.67 -1.74
CA GLN A 167 22.89 -14.34 -2.09
C GLN A 167 22.55 -14.26 -3.57
#